data_AF-A0A2V9V7N2-F1
#
_entry.id   AF-A0A2V9V7N2-F1
#
_cell.length_a   1.000
_cell.length_b   1.000
_cell.length_c   1.000
_cell.angle_alpha   90.00
_cell.angle_beta   90.00
_cell.angle_gamma   90.00
#
_symmetry.space_group_name_H-M   'P 1'
#
loop_
_entity.id
_entity.type
_entity.pdbx_description
1 polymer ?
#
loop_
_entity_poly.entity_id
_entity_poly.type
_entity_poly.pdbx_seq_one_letter_code
_entity_poly.pdbx_strand_id
1 'polypeptide(L)'
;MRAYAKKFGENQDLWGIVGLIHDFDYEKYPTPEEHPYKGNEILKERGYSDEIRRAIMSHAEYSGVSRDTPMEKALFACDELAGFITACTL
;
A
#
# COMPACT_ATOMS: atom_id res chain seq x y z
N MET A 1 -0.77 0.62 -9.83
CA MET A 1 -2.08 0.09 -9.36
C MET A 1 -3.24 0.18 -10.37
N ARG A 2 -3.64 1.35 -10.90
CA ARG A 2 -4.81 1.52 -11.81
C ARG A 2 -4.90 0.51 -12.97
N ALA A 3 -3.76 0.17 -13.59
CA ALA A 3 -3.72 -0.82 -14.69
C ALA A 3 -4.17 -2.23 -14.26
N TYR A 4 -3.80 -2.68 -13.05
CA TYR A 4 -4.26 -3.95 -12.51
C TYR A 4 -5.73 -3.90 -12.13
N ALA A 5 -6.22 -2.79 -11.59
CA ALA A 5 -7.65 -2.61 -11.33
C ALA A 5 -8.47 -2.80 -12.62
N LYS A 6 -8.04 -2.17 -13.72
CA LYS A 6 -8.66 -2.37 -15.04
C LYS A 6 -8.59 -3.84 -15.51
N LYS A 7 -7.46 -4.51 -15.31
CA LYS A 7 -7.27 -5.93 -15.66
C LYS A 7 -8.22 -6.86 -14.86
N PHE A 8 -8.46 -6.55 -13.60
CA PHE A 8 -9.31 -7.35 -12.72
C PHE A 8 -10.80 -6.93 -12.75
N GLY A 9 -11.16 -5.89 -13.50
CA GLY A 9 -12.54 -5.38 -13.53
C GLY A 9 -12.94 -4.62 -12.27
N GLU A 10 -11.96 -4.07 -11.55
CA GLU A 10 -12.11 -3.42 -10.24
C GLU A 10 -12.17 -1.89 -10.33
N ASN A 11 -12.52 -1.23 -9.22
CA ASN A 11 -12.54 0.22 -9.13
C ASN A 11 -11.13 0.82 -9.26
N GLN A 12 -10.86 1.47 -10.40
CA GLN A 12 -9.55 2.06 -10.70
C GLN A 12 -9.18 3.21 -9.76
N ASP A 13 -10.14 4.02 -9.29
CA ASP A 13 -9.85 5.15 -8.41
C ASP A 13 -9.48 4.66 -7.01
N LEU A 14 -10.18 3.65 -6.49
CA LEU A 14 -9.83 3.01 -5.22
C LEU A 14 -8.40 2.45 -5.23
N TRP A 15 -8.07 1.64 -6.24
CA TRP A 15 -6.72 1.08 -6.40
C TRP A 15 -5.67 2.16 -6.64
N GLY A 16 -6.03 3.21 -7.38
CA GLY A 16 -5.18 4.37 -7.61
C GLY A 16 -4.83 5.11 -6.31
N ILE A 17 -5.83 5.34 -5.46
CA ILE A 17 -5.65 5.98 -4.15
C ILE A 17 -4.75 5.13 -3.26
N VAL A 18 -5.03 3.82 -3.12
CA VAL A 18 -4.20 2.91 -2.31
C VAL A 18 -2.74 2.93 -2.75
N GLY A 19 -2.48 2.79 -4.05
CA GLY A 19 -1.11 2.85 -4.57
C GLY A 19 -0.44 4.20 -4.37
N LEU A 20 -1.20 5.30 -4.45
CA LEU A 20 -0.65 6.65 -4.28
C LEU A 20 -0.24 6.93 -2.83
N ILE A 21 -1.00 6.43 -1.86
CA ILE A 21 -0.84 6.82 -0.46
C ILE A 21 -0.25 5.74 0.43
N HIS A 22 0.12 4.56 -0.08
CA HIS A 22 0.58 3.47 0.80
C HIS A 22 1.78 3.83 1.68
N ASP A 23 2.71 4.64 1.16
CA ASP A 23 3.96 5.05 1.83
C ASP A 23 3.96 6.50 2.32
N PHE A 24 2.81 7.17 2.38
CA PHE A 24 2.78 8.62 2.66
C PHE A 24 3.38 9.01 4.03
N ASP A 25 3.51 8.06 4.95
CA ASP A 25 4.06 8.23 6.28
C ASP A 25 5.56 7.93 6.38
N TYR A 26 6.14 7.27 5.37
CA TYR A 26 7.50 6.71 5.42
C TYR A 26 8.58 7.75 5.71
N GLU A 27 8.54 8.92 5.05
CA GLU A 27 9.56 9.97 5.24
C GLU A 27 9.65 10.45 6.70
N LYS A 28 8.51 10.45 7.41
CA LYS A 28 8.44 10.90 8.81
C LYS A 28 8.62 9.75 9.81
N TYR A 29 8.26 8.53 9.43
CA TYR A 29 8.19 7.35 10.30
C TYR A 29 8.85 6.12 9.63
N PRO A 30 10.15 6.15 9.32
CA PRO A 30 10.77 5.18 8.41
C PRO A 30 11.05 3.80 9.01
N THR A 31 10.84 3.60 10.32
CA THR A 31 11.22 2.34 10.98
C THR A 31 10.13 1.28 10.83
N PRO A 32 10.49 -0.02 10.83
CA PRO A 32 9.51 -1.12 10.77
C PRO A 32 8.53 -1.15 11.95
N GLU A 33 8.87 -0.52 13.07
CA GLU A 33 7.98 -0.39 14.23
C GLU A 33 6.94 0.74 14.05
N GLU A 34 7.17 1.66 13.12
CA GLU A 34 6.34 2.85 12.92
C GLU A 34 5.57 2.86 11.60
N HIS A 35 6.23 2.68 10.46
CA HIS A 35 5.55 2.55 9.17
C HIS A 35 5.09 1.10 8.97
N PRO A 36 3.91 0.83 8.38
CA PRO A 36 2.88 1.78 7.96
C PRO A 36 1.85 2.08 9.07
N TYR A 37 2.12 1.71 10.32
CA TYR A 37 1.19 1.84 11.44
C TYR A 37 0.80 3.30 11.71
N LYS A 38 1.76 4.23 11.67
CA LYS A 38 1.50 5.67 11.84
C LYS A 38 0.65 6.26 10.73
N GLY A 39 0.92 5.89 9.49
CA GLY A 39 0.04 6.22 8.36
C GLY A 39 -1.37 5.68 8.55
N ASN A 40 -1.49 4.44 9.03
CA ASN A 40 -2.77 3.79 9.27
C ASN A 40 -3.61 4.49 10.36
N GLU A 41 -2.97 4.94 11.44
CA GLU A 41 -3.57 5.75 12.51
C GLU A 41 -4.14 7.06 11.93
N ILE A 42 -3.33 7.81 11.17
CA ILE A 42 -3.74 9.07 10.54
C ILE A 42 -4.91 8.86 9.57
N LEU A 43 -4.88 7.81 8.75
CA LEU A 43 -5.95 7.48 7.81
C LEU A 43 -7.26 7.12 8.53
N LYS A 44 -7.17 6.46 9.70
CA LYS A 44 -8.32 6.18 10.56
C LYS A 44 -8.97 7.48 11.04
N GLU A 45 -8.19 8.41 11.55
CA GLU A 45 -8.66 9.70 12.07
C GLU A 45 -9.32 10.54 10.97
N ARG A 46 -8.85 10.40 9.72
CA ARG A 46 -9.42 11.08 8.55
C ARG A 46 -10.63 10.37 7.92
N GLY A 47 -11.06 9.23 8.48
CA GLY A 47 -12.25 8.51 8.02
C GLY A 47 -12.07 7.70 6.73
N TYR A 48 -10.84 7.31 6.39
CA TYR A 48 -10.60 6.38 5.28
C TYR A 48 -11.16 4.99 5.62
N SER A 49 -11.61 4.26 4.59
CA SER A 49 -12.22 2.94 4.78
C SER A 49 -11.23 1.90 5.30
N ASP A 50 -11.76 0.88 5.98
CA ASP A 50 -10.96 -0.26 6.43
C ASP A 50 -10.37 -1.05 5.26
N GLU A 51 -11.00 -1.03 4.09
CA GLU A 51 -10.44 -1.62 2.86
C GLU A 51 -9.12 -0.95 2.46
N ILE A 52 -9.07 0.39 2.41
CA ILE A 52 -7.84 1.14 2.11
C ILE A 52 -6.80 0.92 3.20
N ARG A 53 -7.20 1.09 4.46
CA ARG A 53 -6.32 0.93 5.62
C ARG A 53 -5.72 -0.47 5.68
N ARG A 54 -6.52 -1.52 5.47
CA ARG A 54 -6.04 -2.91 5.46
C ARG A 54 -5.10 -3.16 4.29
N ALA A 55 -5.45 -2.70 3.08
CA ALA A 55 -4.60 -2.86 1.91
C ALA A 55 -3.21 -2.26 2.14
N ILE A 56 -3.17 -1.05 2.72
CA ILE A 56 -1.91 -0.41 3.12
C ILE A 56 -1.18 -1.25 4.17
N MET A 57 -1.82 -1.70 5.26
CA MET A 57 -1.11 -2.55 6.23
C MET A 57 -0.48 -3.79 5.57
N SER A 58 -1.16 -4.39 4.59
CA SER A 58 -0.70 -5.61 3.93
C SER A 58 0.54 -5.44 3.06
N HIS A 59 1.01 -4.24 2.71
CA HIS A 59 2.24 -4.12 1.91
C HIS A 59 3.49 -4.37 2.76
N ALA A 60 3.44 -4.06 4.05
CA ALA A 60 4.54 -4.31 4.96
C ALA A 60 4.54 -5.76 5.47
N GLU A 61 5.59 -6.52 5.17
CA GLU A 61 5.72 -7.92 5.61
C GLU A 61 5.69 -8.06 7.13
N TYR A 62 6.38 -7.17 7.84
CA TYR A 62 6.47 -7.15 9.29
C TYR A 62 5.16 -6.73 9.99
N SER A 63 4.12 -6.32 9.23
CA SER A 63 2.78 -6.06 9.79
C SER A 63 2.04 -7.32 10.24
N GLY A 64 2.42 -8.48 9.72
CA GLY A 64 1.68 -9.74 9.90
C GLY A 64 0.31 -9.77 9.20
N VAL A 65 -0.04 -8.73 8.43
CA VAL A 65 -1.30 -8.68 7.68
C VAL A 65 -1.16 -9.48 6.38
N SER A 66 -1.96 -10.54 6.25
CA SER A 66 -2.04 -11.35 5.04
C SER A 66 -2.52 -10.55 3.83
N ARG A 67 -2.04 -10.92 2.64
CA ARG A 67 -2.52 -10.40 1.34
C ARG A 67 -3.52 -11.37 0.75
N ASP A 68 -4.80 -11.17 1.03
CA ASP A 68 -5.88 -12.09 0.66
C ASP A 68 -6.50 -11.70 -0.70
N THR A 69 -6.67 -10.40 -0.91
CA THR A 69 -7.33 -9.83 -2.09
C THR A 69 -6.38 -9.61 -3.28
N PRO A 70 -6.91 -9.49 -4.51
CA PRO A 70 -6.10 -9.08 -5.67
C PRO A 70 -5.42 -7.72 -5.49
N MET A 71 -6.06 -6.78 -4.79
CA MET A 71 -5.50 -5.43 -4.55
C MET A 71 -4.27 -5.50 -3.64
N GLU A 72 -4.37 -6.22 -2.53
CA GLU A 72 -3.28 -6.40 -1.56
C GLU A 72 -2.07 -7.09 -2.21
N LYS A 73 -2.31 -8.16 -2.98
CA LYS A 73 -1.26 -8.87 -3.73
C LYS A 73 -0.60 -7.98 -4.78
N ALA A 74 -1.40 -7.19 -5.51
CA ALA A 74 -0.89 -6.29 -6.53
C ALA A 74 -0.13 -5.10 -5.94
N LEU A 75 -0.55 -4.58 -4.77
CA LEU A 75 0.13 -3.49 -4.08
C LEU A 75 1.56 -3.91 -3.73
N PHE A 76 1.69 -5.00 -2.98
CA PHE A 76 2.99 -5.56 -2.60
C PHE A 76 3.88 -5.86 -3.81
N ALA A 77 3.34 -6.52 -4.84
CA ALA A 77 4.13 -6.84 -6.03
C ALA A 77 4.59 -5.60 -6.81
N CYS A 78 3.77 -4.54 -6.87
CA CYS A 78 4.15 -3.29 -7.55
C CYS A 78 5.19 -2.51 -6.77
N ASP A 79 5.06 -2.49 -5.44
CA ASP A 79 5.97 -1.79 -4.52
C ASP A 79 7.39 -2.39 -4.59
N GLU A 80 7.52 -3.69 -4.34
CA GLU A 80 8.79 -4.42 -4.44
C GLU A 80 9.45 -4.28 -5.83
N LEU A 81 8.65 -4.31 -6.90
CA LEU A 81 9.15 -4.12 -8.26
C LEU A 81 9.67 -2.70 -8.50
N ALA A 82 8.97 -1.68 -7.99
CA ALA A 82 9.40 -0.29 -8.11
C ALA A 82 10.71 -0.05 -7.32
N GLY A 83 10.81 -0.61 -6.11
CA GLY A 83 12.04 -0.62 -5.33
C GLY A 83 13.21 -1.28 -6.07
N PHE A 84 12.97 -2.46 -6.66
CA PHE A 84 13.98 -3.18 -7.44
C PHE A 84 14.46 -2.39 -8.67
N ILE A 85 13.54 -1.81 -9.45
CA ILE A 85 13.90 -0.96 -10.60
C ILE A 85 14.76 0.22 -10.14
N THR A 86 14.39 0.88 -9.06
CA THR A 86 15.14 2.00 -8.47
C THR A 86 16.55 1.55 -8.07
N ALA A 87 16.69 0.42 -7.37
CA ALA A 87 17.97 -0.13 -6.97
C ALA A 87 18.89 -0.51 -8.15
N CYS A 88 18.33 -0.88 -9.30
CA CYS A 88 19.12 -1.22 -10.50
C CYS A 88 19.48 -0.02 -11.37
N THR A 89 18.86 1.14 -11.18
CA THR A 89 18.98 2.29 -12.10
C THR A 89 19.67 3.51 -11.49
N LEU A 90 19.93 3.49 -10.17
CA LEU A 90 20.73 4.47 -9.44
C LEU A 90 22.14 3.95 -9.20
#